data_AF-A0A090YSE2-F1
#
_entry.id   AF-A0A090YSE2-F1
#
_cell.length_a   1.000
_cell.length_b   1.000
_cell.length_c   1.000
_cell.angle_alpha   90.00
_cell.angle_beta   90.00
_cell.angle_gamma   90.00
#
_symmetry.space_group_name_H-M   'P 1'
#
loop_
_entity.id
_entity.type
_entity.pdbx_description
1 polymer ?
#
loop_
_entity_poly.entity_id
_entity_poly.type
_entity_poly.pdbx_seq_one_letter_code
_entity_poly.pdbx_strand_id
1 'polypeptide(L)' 'MAVWKCEACGETKEGRCKPQKCPKCEAKGQFVKVEAQ' A
#
# COMPACT_ATOMS: atom_id res chain seq x y z
N MET A 1 8.99 -10.50 -1.10
CA MET A 1 8.45 -9.12 -1.22
C MET A 1 6.96 -9.16 -0.94
N ALA A 2 6.38 -8.09 -0.40
CA ALA A 2 4.94 -7.98 -0.23
C ALA A 2 4.39 -6.88 -1.13
N VAL A 3 3.21 -7.07 -1.71
CA VAL A 3 2.50 -6.00 -2.40
C VAL A 3 1.62 -5.31 -1.37
N TRP A 4 1.59 -3.98 -1.40
CA TRP A 4 0.78 -3.16 -0.51
C TRP A 4 -0.21 -2.38 -1.37
N LYS A 5 -1.50 -2.49 -1.12
CA LYS A 5 -2.53 -1.71 -1.81
C LYS A 5 -3.10 -0.66 -0.88
N CYS A 6 -3.21 0.57 -1.35
CA CYS A 6 -3.87 1.65 -0.66
C CYS A 6 -5.39 1.47 -0.77
N GLU A 7 -6.10 1.35 0.34
CA GLU A 7 -7.55 1.22 0.35
C GLU A 7 -8.27 2.53 -0.01
N ALA A 8 -7.62 3.68 0.22
CA ALA A 8 -8.21 4.98 -0.07
C ALA A 8 -8.26 5.34 -1.57
N CYS A 9 -7.30 4.87 -2.38
CA CYS A 9 -7.21 5.23 -3.80
C CYS A 9 -6.90 4.07 -4.74
N GLY A 10 -6.67 2.87 -4.21
CA GLY A 10 -6.34 1.67 -4.99
C GLY A 10 -4.88 1.53 -5.40
N GLU A 11 -3.99 2.47 -5.05
CA GLU A 11 -2.57 2.46 -5.43
C GLU A 11 -1.81 1.24 -4.89
N THR A 12 -1.06 0.53 -5.72
CA THR A 12 -0.29 -0.66 -5.31
C THR A 12 1.21 -0.38 -5.31
N LYS A 13 1.88 -0.75 -4.22
CA LYS A 13 3.32 -0.59 -4.04
C LYS A 13 3.95 -1.88 -3.53
N GLU A 14 4.96 -2.39 -4.21
CA GLU A 14 5.74 -3.53 -3.76
C GLU A 14 6.86 -3.11 -2.79
N GLY A 15 7.07 -3.91 -1.74
CA GLY A 15 8.10 -3.63 -0.75
C GLY A 15 8.08 -4.61 0.42
N ARG A 16 9.18 -4.66 1.17
CA ARG A 16 9.23 -5.48 2.40
C ARG A 16 8.42 -4.84 3.54
N CYS A 17 8.38 -3.52 3.60
CA CYS A 17 7.77 -2.76 4.69
C CYS A 17 6.49 -2.03 4.23
N LYS A 18 5.53 -1.89 5.15
CA LYS A 18 4.28 -1.15 4.92
C LYS A 18 4.58 0.33 4.66
N PRO A 19 4.12 0.91 3.54
CA PRO A 19 4.25 2.34 3.30
C PRO A 19 3.42 3.15 4.32
N GLN A 20 4.03 4.17 4.93
CA GLN A 20 3.32 5.06 5.85
C GLN A 20 2.42 6.08 5.15
N LYS A 21 2.84 6.58 3.98
CA LYS A 21 2.11 7.60 3.20
C LYS A 21 1.90 7.11 1.77
N CYS A 22 0.72 7.35 1.23
CA CYS A 22 0.42 7.10 -0.17
C CYS A 22 1.02 8.17 -1.08
N PRO A 23 1.79 7.80 -2.12
CA PRO A 23 2.34 8.78 -3.06
C PRO A 23 1.26 9.40 -3.97
N LYS A 24 0.09 8.76 -4.09
CA LYS A 24 -0.97 9.20 -5.00
C LYS A 24 -2.04 10.07 -4.35
N CYS A 25 -2.52 9.66 -3.17
CA CYS A 25 -3.59 10.38 -2.45
C CYS A 25 -3.13 10.98 -1.13
N GLU A 26 -1.84 10.85 -0.79
CA GLU A 26 -1.24 11.38 0.44
C GLU A 26 -1.80 10.83 1.76
N ALA A 27 -2.75 9.89 1.70
CA ALA A 27 -3.33 9.25 2.85
C ALA A 27 -2.28 8.47 3.65
N LYS A 28 -2.39 8.54 4.99
CA LYS A 28 -1.46 7.89 5.92
C LYS A 28 -2.06 6.60 6.45
N GLY A 29 -1.26 5.54 6.52
CA GLY A 29 -1.64 4.26 7.14
C GLY A 29 -2.62 3.38 6.35
N GLN A 30 -3.08 3.83 5.17
CA GLN A 30 -4.11 3.18 4.35
C GLN A 30 -3.62 2.00 3.49
N PHE A 31 -2.36 1.58 3.63
CA PHE A 31 -1.84 0.43 2.87
C PHE A 31 -2.14 -0.89 3.57
N VAL A 32 -2.77 -1.81 2.85
CA VAL A 32 -2.99 -3.20 3.26
C VAL A 32 -2.12 -4.14 2.44
N LYS A 33 -1.68 -5.24 3.06
CA LYS A 33 -0.87 -6.25 2.38
C LYS A 33 -1.77 -7.01 1.41
N VAL A 34 -1.42 -7.00 0.13
CA VAL A 34 -2.00 -7.87 -0.89
C VAL A 34 -1.09 -9.07 -1.00
N GLU A 35 -1.52 -10.16 -0.36
CA GLU A 35 -0.94 -11.47 -0.58
C GLU A 35 -1.62 -12.04 -1.84
N ALA A 36 -0.86 -12.20 -2.92
CA ALA A 36 -1.31 -13.06 -4.00
C ALA A 36 -1.28 -14.49 -3.43
N GLN A 37 -2.47 -15.02 -3.13
CA GLN A 37 -2.65 -16.43 -2.77
C GLN A 37 -2.14 -17.36 -3.86
#